data_AF-A0A1V9HH44-F1
#
_entry.id   AF-A0A1V9HH44-F1
#
_cell.length_a   1.000
_cell.length_b   1.000
_cell.length_c   1.000
_cell.angle_alpha   90.00
_cell.angle_beta   90.00
_cell.angle_gamma   90.00
#
_symmetry.space_group_name_H-M   'P 1'
#
loop_
_entity.id
_entity.type
_entity.pdbx_description
1 polymer ?
#
loop_
_entity_poly.entity_id
_entity_poly.type
_entity_poly.pdbx_seq_one_letter_code
_entity_poly.pdbx_strand_id
1 'polypeptide(L)'
;MGAVQPVREAAFAVECAGSGGHTIWLAEIVGAESERASTRSAAPSIHQARPAWRVGFNSGIKWLMRNTAAWGYLHDGSLDRAEGTVPGDLVLSVSLPYLRRYFQPEGDGFVLMLRGCSLFKLEDHDGAVLEDPHQIAERSPELLSIVSEAPLAIYTTLGTLTLAYRSLELALDTGQTLPAASLAQASSNYWKGWSERHGGSA
;
A
#
# COMPACT_ATOMS: atom_id res chain seq x y z
N MET A 1 -10.03 -26.46 -28.52
CA MET A 1 -9.49 -25.14 -28.89
C MET A 1 -10.40 -24.09 -28.26
N GLY A 2 -10.04 -23.61 -27.07
CA GLY A 2 -10.78 -22.56 -26.36
C GLY A 2 -9.98 -21.26 -26.43
N ALA A 3 -10.60 -20.20 -26.91
CA ALA A 3 -9.99 -18.87 -27.05
C ALA A 3 -9.65 -18.29 -25.67
N VAL A 4 -8.37 -17.92 -25.49
CA VAL A 4 -7.87 -17.16 -24.35
C VAL A 4 -8.40 -15.74 -24.47
N GLN A 5 -9.17 -15.28 -23.48
CA GLN A 5 -9.53 -13.86 -23.39
C GLN A 5 -8.36 -13.08 -22.79
N PRO A 6 -8.02 -11.88 -23.30
CA PRO A 6 -6.95 -11.07 -22.75
C PRO A 6 -7.34 -10.52 -21.37
N VAL A 7 -6.41 -10.63 -20.43
CA VAL A 7 -6.45 -10.00 -19.11
C VAL A 7 -6.54 -8.48 -19.32
N ARG A 8 -7.57 -7.84 -18.76
CA ARG A 8 -7.68 -6.38 -18.73
C ARG A 8 -6.70 -5.84 -17.70
N GLU A 9 -5.58 -5.29 -18.15
CA GLU A 9 -4.69 -4.46 -17.34
C GLU A 9 -5.45 -3.26 -16.76
N ALA A 10 -5.42 -3.11 -15.44
CA ALA A 10 -5.78 -1.84 -14.82
C ALA A 10 -4.57 -0.90 -14.93
N ALA A 11 -4.59 -0.05 -15.94
CA ALA A 11 -3.64 1.04 -16.08
C ALA A 11 -3.90 2.12 -15.01
N PHE A 12 -2.88 2.45 -14.22
CA PHE A 12 -2.89 3.67 -13.41
C PHE A 12 -2.47 4.86 -14.29
N ALA A 13 -3.30 5.88 -14.39
CA ALA A 13 -2.96 7.14 -15.02
C ALA A 13 -2.56 8.16 -13.94
N VAL A 14 -1.36 8.71 -14.06
CA VAL A 14 -0.93 9.90 -13.29
C VAL A 14 -1.05 11.10 -14.24
N GLU A 15 -2.06 11.94 -14.03
CA GLU A 15 -2.15 13.23 -14.75
C GLU A 15 -1.26 14.27 -14.07
N CYS A 16 -0.19 14.66 -14.74
CA CYS A 16 0.57 15.86 -14.40
C CYS A 16 -0.25 17.10 -14.79
N ALA A 17 -0.91 17.73 -13.80
CA ALA A 17 -1.55 19.03 -14.02
C ALA A 17 -0.49 20.10 -14.31
N GLY A 18 -0.29 20.44 -15.58
CA GLY A 18 0.57 21.54 -16.02
C GLY A 18 1.36 21.33 -17.31
N SER A 19 1.36 20.13 -17.89
CA SER A 19 1.97 19.84 -19.18
C SER A 19 0.87 19.42 -20.17
N GLY A 20 0.81 20.05 -21.33
CA GLY A 20 -0.20 19.75 -22.35
C GLY A 20 -0.16 18.27 -22.74
N GLY A 21 -1.14 17.50 -22.26
CA GLY A 21 -1.64 16.29 -22.90
C GLY A 21 -0.68 15.12 -23.13
N HIS A 22 0.43 15.00 -22.39
CA HIS A 22 1.29 13.81 -22.46
C HIS A 22 1.15 12.94 -21.21
N THR A 23 0.55 11.77 -21.39
CA THR A 23 0.50 10.68 -20.41
C THR A 23 1.88 10.00 -20.35
N ILE A 24 2.47 9.92 -19.16
CA ILE A 24 3.73 9.19 -18.93
C ILE A 24 3.38 7.87 -18.24
N TRP A 25 3.82 6.76 -18.82
CA TRP A 25 3.64 5.41 -18.27
C TRP A 25 4.81 5.06 -17.34
N LEU A 26 4.53 4.60 -16.12
CA LEU A 26 5.54 4.21 -15.11
C LEU A 26 6.30 2.91 -15.44
N ALA A 27 6.27 2.45 -16.70
CA ALA A 27 7.09 1.33 -17.20
C ALA A 27 8.38 1.77 -17.93
N GLU A 28 8.63 3.08 -18.12
CA GLU A 28 9.78 3.58 -18.90
C GLU A 28 10.92 4.20 -18.06
N ILE A 29 11.25 3.64 -16.90
CA ILE A 29 12.49 4.01 -16.17
C ILE A 29 13.35 2.76 -15.92
N VAL A 30 13.46 1.87 -16.91
CA VAL A 30 14.57 0.93 -17.02
C VAL A 30 14.89 0.76 -18.50
N GLY A 31 15.88 1.50 -19.00
CA GLY A 31 16.43 1.30 -20.35
C GLY A 31 16.51 2.55 -21.21
N ALA A 32 17.34 3.53 -20.83
CA ALA A 32 17.83 4.54 -21.76
C ALA A 32 19.22 5.05 -21.32
N GLU A 33 20.19 4.15 -21.18
CA GLU A 33 21.59 4.52 -21.43
C GLU A 33 21.92 4.16 -22.88
N SER A 34 22.65 5.07 -23.54
CA SER A 34 23.21 4.98 -24.90
C SER A 34 22.33 5.48 -26.06
N GLU A 35 22.46 6.76 -26.40
CA GLU A 35 23.17 7.17 -27.63
C GLU A 35 23.39 8.70 -27.70
N ARG A 36 24.35 9.09 -28.54
CA ARG A 36 25.18 10.30 -28.47
C ARG A 36 24.57 11.57 -29.11
N ALA A 37 25.01 12.71 -28.55
CA ALA A 37 25.44 13.97 -29.18
C ALA A 37 24.53 14.72 -30.18
N SER A 38 24.23 16.00 -29.88
CA SER A 38 24.91 17.16 -30.50
C SER A 38 24.10 18.47 -30.39
N THR A 39 24.81 19.54 -30.00
CA THR A 39 24.60 20.98 -30.29
C THR A 39 23.43 21.79 -29.69
N ARG A 40 23.84 22.66 -28.74
CA ARG A 40 23.58 24.12 -28.57
C ARG A 40 22.15 24.67 -28.38
N SER A 41 22.04 25.32 -27.22
CA SER A 41 21.57 26.70 -27.00
C SER A 41 20.06 26.97 -26.92
N ALA A 42 19.56 27.16 -25.70
CA ALA A 42 19.11 28.46 -25.15
C ALA A 42 18.11 28.23 -23.99
N ALA A 43 18.40 28.80 -22.82
CA ALA A 43 17.45 28.91 -21.72
C ALA A 43 16.36 29.95 -22.03
N PRO A 44 15.18 29.83 -21.42
CA PRO A 44 14.83 30.87 -20.44
C PRO A 44 14.25 30.32 -19.13
N SER A 45 14.54 31.08 -18.06
CA SER A 45 14.07 30.90 -16.69
C SER A 45 12.56 30.69 -16.57
N ILE A 46 12.16 29.69 -15.78
CA ILE A 46 10.80 29.53 -15.29
C ILE A 46 10.83 29.64 -13.76
N HIS A 47 10.03 30.57 -13.26
CA HIS A 47 9.76 30.81 -11.85
C HIS A 47 9.31 29.54 -11.12
N GLN A 48 9.77 29.42 -9.87
CA GLN A 48 9.41 28.39 -8.90
C GLN A 48 7.89 28.19 -8.80
N ALA A 49 7.39 27.03 -9.24
CA ALA A 49 6.10 26.50 -8.86
C ALA A 49 6.34 25.30 -7.93
N ARG A 50 5.99 25.45 -6.64
CA ARG A 50 5.99 24.33 -5.68
C ARG A 50 4.82 23.41 -6.03
N PRO A 51 4.99 22.09 -6.20
CA PRO A 51 3.88 21.19 -6.48
C PRO A 51 2.97 21.08 -5.25
N ALA A 52 1.71 21.49 -5.41
CA ALA A 52 0.65 21.25 -4.44
C ALA A 52 -0.03 19.92 -4.77
N TRP A 53 0.16 18.93 -3.90
CA TRP A 53 -0.49 17.62 -4.02
C TRP A 53 -1.98 17.76 -3.68
N ARG A 54 -2.86 17.45 -4.64
CA ARG A 54 -4.30 17.28 -4.41
C ARG A 54 -4.67 15.83 -4.63
N VAL A 55 -5.09 15.15 -3.57
CA VAL A 55 -5.67 13.80 -3.64
C VAL A 55 -7.17 13.96 -3.98
N GLY A 56 -7.59 13.48 -5.15
CA GLY A 56 -8.99 13.46 -5.56
C GLY A 56 -9.67 12.14 -5.17
N PHE A 57 -10.82 12.21 -4.49
CA PHE A 57 -11.65 11.04 -4.17
C PHE A 57 -12.77 10.88 -5.22
N ASN A 58 -12.78 9.75 -5.95
CA ASN A 58 -13.86 9.42 -6.87
C ASN A 58 -15.01 8.70 -6.12
N SER A 59 -16.24 9.20 -6.27
CA SER A 59 -17.35 9.02 -5.32
C SER A 59 -18.33 7.86 -5.64
N GLY A 60 -17.87 6.77 -6.26
CA GLY A 60 -18.76 5.77 -6.88
C GLY A 60 -18.95 4.40 -6.18
N ILE A 61 -18.11 3.98 -5.23
CA ILE A 61 -18.12 2.60 -4.68
C ILE A 61 -18.14 2.61 -3.14
N LYS A 62 -19.18 3.22 -2.57
CA LYS A 62 -19.24 3.59 -1.13
C LYS A 62 -19.36 2.40 -0.16
N TRP A 63 -19.55 1.16 -0.62
CA TRP A 63 -19.79 0.00 0.24
C TRP A 63 -18.67 -1.05 0.27
N LEU A 64 -17.87 -1.19 -0.80
CA LEU A 64 -16.72 -2.12 -0.81
C LEU A 64 -15.47 -1.54 -0.11
N MET A 65 -15.37 -0.20 -0.08
CA MET A 65 -14.20 0.57 0.40
C MET A 65 -13.97 0.56 1.93
N ARG A 66 -14.80 -0.09 2.75
CA ARG A 66 -14.64 -0.01 4.22
C ARG A 66 -13.66 -1.02 4.81
N ASN A 67 -13.42 -2.16 4.16
CA ASN A 67 -12.52 -3.21 4.67
C ASN A 67 -11.07 -3.03 4.20
N THR A 68 -10.85 -2.59 2.95
CA THR A 68 -9.51 -2.47 2.37
C THR A 68 -8.78 -1.20 2.80
N ALA A 69 -9.51 -0.13 3.13
CA ALA A 69 -8.93 1.17 3.48
C ALA A 69 -7.92 1.10 4.63
N ALA A 70 -8.14 0.23 5.62
CA ALA A 70 -7.22 0.05 6.74
C ALA A 70 -5.82 -0.40 6.27
N TRP A 71 -5.76 -1.29 5.27
CA TRP A 71 -4.51 -1.80 4.71
C TRP A 71 -3.67 -0.72 4.04
N GLY A 72 -4.29 0.31 3.47
CA GLY A 72 -3.59 1.44 2.87
C GLY A 72 -2.81 2.29 3.88
N TYR A 73 -3.16 2.22 5.17
CA TYR A 73 -2.46 2.92 6.24
C TYR A 73 -1.43 2.06 6.97
N LEU A 74 -1.33 0.77 6.63
CA LEU A 74 -0.38 -0.19 7.21
C LEU A 74 0.87 -0.37 6.34
N HIS A 75 1.09 0.52 5.38
CA HIS A 75 2.31 0.61 4.58
C HIS A 75 3.54 0.75 5.49
N ASP A 76 4.65 0.10 5.12
CA ASP A 76 5.89 -0.05 5.89
C ASP A 76 5.71 -0.88 7.18
N GLY A 77 4.59 -1.58 7.33
CA GLY A 77 4.33 -2.46 8.46
C GLY A 77 4.81 -3.88 8.20
N SER A 78 5.43 -4.50 9.20
CA SER A 78 5.89 -5.90 9.13
C SER A 78 4.82 -6.83 9.68
N LEU A 79 4.42 -7.85 8.92
CA LEU A 79 3.52 -8.91 9.41
C LEU A 79 4.31 -9.92 10.24
N ASP A 80 4.31 -9.76 11.56
CA ASP A 80 5.17 -10.54 12.47
C ASP A 80 4.49 -11.77 13.05
N ARG A 81 3.15 -11.82 13.02
CA ARG A 81 2.39 -12.96 13.53
C ARG A 81 1.11 -13.13 12.73
N ALA A 82 0.76 -14.38 12.46
CA ALA A 82 -0.53 -14.76 11.90
C ALA A 82 -0.98 -16.08 12.53
N GLU A 83 -2.16 -16.06 13.14
CA GLU A 83 -2.73 -17.20 13.85
C GLU A 83 -4.17 -17.46 13.42
N GLY A 84 -4.59 -18.72 13.46
CA GLY A 84 -5.92 -19.15 13.08
C GLY A 84 -5.89 -20.15 11.94
N THR A 85 -6.99 -20.24 11.20
CA THR A 85 -7.15 -21.22 10.12
C THR A 85 -7.72 -20.60 8.86
N VAL A 86 -7.36 -21.17 7.71
CA VAL A 86 -7.96 -20.84 6.42
C VAL A 86 -8.50 -22.14 5.79
N PRO A 87 -9.82 -22.25 5.53
CA PRO A 87 -10.85 -21.27 5.84
C PRO A 87 -11.08 -21.08 7.35
N GLY A 88 -11.45 -19.89 7.79
CA GLY A 88 -11.68 -19.59 9.20
C GLY A 88 -11.45 -18.13 9.57
N ASP A 89 -11.14 -17.87 10.82
CA ASP A 89 -10.75 -16.54 11.29
C ASP A 89 -9.22 -16.50 11.43
N LEU A 90 -8.62 -15.36 11.06
CA LEU A 90 -7.20 -15.08 11.28
C LEU A 90 -7.01 -13.87 12.19
N VAL A 91 -6.02 -13.95 13.06
CA VAL A 91 -5.50 -12.82 13.83
C VAL A 91 -4.09 -12.54 13.34
N LEU A 92 -3.88 -11.34 12.82
CA LEU A 92 -2.60 -10.88 12.32
C LEU A 92 -2.04 -9.80 13.25
N SER A 93 -0.74 -9.84 13.52
CA SER A 93 -0.02 -8.75 14.18
C SER A 93 0.88 -8.06 13.17
N VAL A 94 0.68 -6.75 13.00
CA VAL A 94 1.50 -5.90 12.14
C VAL A 94 2.26 -4.91 13.01
N SER A 95 3.59 -5.03 13.03
CA SER A 95 4.47 -4.06 13.68
C SER A 95 4.61 -2.82 12.81
N LEU A 96 4.36 -1.65 13.40
CA LEU A 96 4.47 -0.36 12.72
C LEU A 96 4.82 0.75 13.73
N PRO A 97 6.03 0.73 14.32
CA PRO A 97 6.34 1.52 15.52
C PRO A 97 6.24 3.02 15.30
N TYR A 98 6.57 3.53 14.11
CA TYR A 98 6.52 4.97 13.85
C TYR A 98 5.09 5.52 13.91
N LEU A 99 4.11 4.75 13.41
CA LEU A 99 2.70 5.14 13.43
C LEU A 99 2.11 4.93 14.82
N ARG A 100 2.57 3.89 15.52
CA ARG A 100 2.10 3.53 16.86
C ARG A 100 2.37 4.59 17.93
N ARG A 101 3.38 5.45 17.73
CA ARG A 101 3.70 6.64 18.55
C ARG A 101 2.57 7.67 18.65
N TYR A 102 1.59 7.63 17.74
CA TYR A 102 0.42 8.53 17.77
C TYR A 102 -0.76 7.99 18.59
N PHE A 103 -0.60 6.81 19.21
CA PHE A 103 -1.66 6.14 19.97
C PHE A 103 -1.24 5.95 21.42
N GLN A 104 -2.23 5.96 22.31
CA GLN A 104 -2.08 5.63 23.72
C GLN A 104 -2.97 4.43 24.04
N PRO A 105 -2.54 3.51 24.92
CA PRO A 105 -1.22 3.44 25.59
C PRO A 105 -0.08 3.19 24.59
N GLU A 106 1.19 3.31 24.99
CA GLU A 106 2.35 2.97 24.13
C GLU A 106 2.31 1.49 23.68
N GLY A 107 2.97 1.20 22.56
CA GLY A 107 3.05 -0.13 21.95
C GLY A 107 3.85 -0.09 20.66
N ASP A 108 3.89 -1.20 19.93
CA ASP A 108 4.73 -1.37 18.74
C ASP A 108 3.94 -1.67 17.45
N GLY A 109 2.66 -2.03 17.57
CA GLY A 109 1.90 -2.42 16.38
C GLY A 109 0.39 -2.46 16.54
N PHE A 110 -0.22 -3.13 15.57
CA PHE A 110 -1.65 -3.28 15.42
C PHE A 110 -2.02 -4.76 15.28
N VAL A 111 -3.21 -5.10 15.76
CA VAL A 111 -3.80 -6.42 15.62
C VAL A 111 -4.97 -6.32 14.65
N LEU A 112 -4.97 -7.15 13.62
CA LEU A 112 -6.03 -7.26 12.62
C LEU A 112 -6.73 -8.59 12.79
N MET A 113 -8.04 -8.56 13.02
CA MET A 113 -8.86 -9.77 13.10
C MET A 113 -9.64 -9.90 11.79
N LEU A 114 -9.24 -10.84 10.94
CA LEU A 114 -9.90 -11.17 9.69
C LEU A 114 -10.94 -12.26 9.94
N ARG A 115 -12.21 -11.91 9.82
CA ARG A 115 -13.32 -12.85 10.00
C ARG A 115 -13.68 -13.52 8.68
N GLY A 116 -13.89 -14.82 8.71
CA GLY A 116 -14.28 -15.60 7.53
C GLY A 116 -13.27 -15.44 6.39
N CYS A 117 -11.98 -15.51 6.72
CA CYS A 117 -10.90 -15.64 5.77
C CYS A 117 -11.05 -16.92 4.96
N SER A 118 -11.10 -16.78 3.64
CA SER A 118 -11.22 -17.88 2.68
C SER A 118 -9.96 -18.07 1.82
N LEU A 119 -9.05 -17.11 1.86
CA LEU A 119 -7.78 -17.13 1.14
C LEU A 119 -6.75 -16.35 1.95
N PHE A 120 -5.56 -16.94 2.12
CA PHE A 120 -4.38 -16.28 2.66
C PHE A 120 -3.16 -17.00 2.09
N LYS A 121 -2.44 -16.35 1.18
CA LYS A 121 -1.26 -16.94 0.55
C LYS A 121 -0.21 -15.88 0.20
N LEU A 122 1.05 -16.25 0.29
CA LEU A 122 2.18 -15.47 -0.19
C LEU A 122 2.76 -16.17 -1.41
N GLU A 123 2.77 -15.49 -2.55
CA GLU A 123 3.50 -15.92 -3.74
C GLU A 123 4.79 -15.11 -3.81
N ASP A 124 5.94 -15.76 -3.74
CA ASP A 124 7.23 -15.07 -3.81
C ASP A 124 7.60 -14.64 -5.23
N HIS A 125 8.71 -13.92 -5.37
CA HIS A 125 9.17 -13.37 -6.66
C HIS A 125 9.52 -14.44 -7.69
N ASP A 126 9.79 -15.67 -7.25
CA ASP A 126 10.09 -16.81 -8.11
C ASP A 126 8.83 -17.67 -8.40
N GLY A 127 7.67 -17.27 -7.85
CA GLY A 127 6.38 -17.93 -8.02
C GLY A 127 6.12 -19.08 -7.06
N ALA A 128 6.94 -19.28 -6.01
CA ALA A 128 6.65 -20.27 -4.99
C ALA A 128 5.54 -19.77 -4.06
N VAL A 129 4.61 -20.66 -3.72
CA VAL A 129 3.42 -20.32 -2.93
C VAL A 129 3.52 -20.90 -1.53
N LEU A 130 3.32 -20.03 -0.52
CA LEU A 130 3.08 -20.40 0.86
C LEU A 130 1.62 -20.11 1.22
N GLU A 131 0.96 -21.06 1.89
CA GLU A 131 -0.44 -20.93 2.31
C GLU A 131 -0.62 -21.06 3.82
N ASP A 132 0.40 -21.53 4.54
CA ASP A 132 0.38 -21.61 6.00
C ASP A 132 0.58 -20.19 6.60
N PRO A 133 -0.41 -19.63 7.33
CA PRO A 133 -0.30 -18.28 7.85
C PRO A 133 0.90 -18.08 8.78
N HIS A 134 1.21 -19.06 9.61
CA HIS A 134 2.32 -19.00 10.55
C HIS A 134 3.65 -18.94 9.79
N GLN A 135 3.85 -19.81 8.79
CA GLN A 135 5.06 -19.81 7.96
C GLN A 135 5.23 -18.51 7.16
N ILE A 136 4.12 -17.88 6.73
CA ILE A 136 4.16 -16.57 6.07
C ILE A 136 4.65 -15.50 7.05
N ALA A 137 4.08 -15.46 8.27
CA ALA A 137 4.44 -14.47 9.29
C ALA A 137 5.86 -14.66 9.85
N GLU A 138 6.35 -15.90 9.96
CA GLU A 138 7.75 -16.18 10.36
C GLU A 138 8.78 -15.52 9.43
N ARG A 139 8.41 -15.25 8.18
CA ARG A 139 9.26 -14.54 7.23
C ARG A 139 9.18 -13.02 7.36
N SER A 140 8.28 -12.49 8.19
CA SER A 140 8.07 -11.06 8.45
C SER A 140 8.01 -10.20 7.17
N PRO A 141 7.07 -10.47 6.24
CA PRO A 141 6.92 -9.64 5.04
C PRO A 141 6.49 -8.22 5.43
N GLU A 142 7.18 -7.23 4.86
CA GLU A 142 6.83 -5.82 5.01
C GLU A 142 5.81 -5.43 3.93
N LEU A 143 4.74 -4.76 4.33
CA LEU A 143 3.62 -4.38 3.48
C LEU A 143 3.96 -3.10 2.71
N LEU A 144 3.98 -3.16 1.37
CA LEU A 144 4.45 -2.05 0.52
C LEU A 144 3.35 -1.41 -0.32
N SER A 145 2.44 -2.16 -0.94
CA SER A 145 1.36 -1.50 -1.71
C SER A 145 0.20 -2.42 -1.99
N ILE A 146 -1.01 -1.87 -2.02
CA ILE A 146 -2.19 -2.60 -2.49
C ILE A 146 -2.14 -2.63 -4.02
N VAL A 147 -2.11 -3.83 -4.60
CA VAL A 147 -2.10 -4.06 -6.06
C VAL A 147 -3.48 -4.46 -6.60
N SER A 148 -4.33 -5.04 -5.76
CA SER A 148 -5.74 -5.34 -6.06
C SER A 148 -6.58 -5.29 -4.80
N GLU A 149 -7.85 -4.91 -4.90
CA GLU A 149 -8.79 -4.87 -3.77
C GLU A 149 -9.69 -6.11 -3.68
N ALA A 150 -9.81 -6.90 -4.75
CA ALA A 150 -10.71 -8.06 -4.80
C ALA A 150 -10.19 -9.18 -5.73
N PRO A 151 -9.62 -10.29 -5.19
CA PRO A 151 -9.20 -10.43 -3.79
C PRO A 151 -8.16 -9.35 -3.42
N LEU A 152 -8.04 -9.04 -2.14
CA LEU A 152 -7.05 -8.08 -1.68
C LEU A 152 -5.66 -8.67 -1.94
N ALA A 153 -4.86 -7.97 -2.73
CA ALA A 153 -3.49 -8.34 -3.00
C ALA A 153 -2.58 -7.18 -2.60
N ILE A 154 -1.56 -7.51 -1.81
CA ILE A 154 -0.60 -6.56 -1.26
C ILE A 154 0.78 -7.01 -1.71
N TYR A 155 1.48 -6.14 -2.43
CA TYR A 155 2.89 -6.32 -2.70
C TYR A 155 3.69 -6.10 -1.40
N THR A 156 4.61 -7.00 -1.14
CA THR A 156 5.45 -7.04 0.07
C THR A 156 6.92 -7.15 -0.33
N THR A 157 7.83 -7.04 0.64
CA THR A 157 9.26 -7.30 0.41
C THR A 157 9.55 -8.72 -0.11
N LEU A 158 8.67 -9.68 0.15
CA LEU A 158 8.86 -11.09 -0.20
C LEU A 158 8.09 -11.55 -1.44
N GLY A 159 7.26 -10.69 -2.03
CA GLY A 159 6.35 -11.05 -3.11
C GLY A 159 4.93 -10.55 -2.86
N THR A 160 3.92 -11.24 -3.37
CA THR A 160 2.52 -10.80 -3.27
C THR A 160 1.75 -11.60 -2.24
N LEU A 161 1.30 -10.93 -1.17
CA LEU A 161 0.35 -11.47 -0.20
C LEU A 161 -1.07 -11.28 -0.73
N THR A 162 -1.77 -12.39 -1.00
CA THR A 162 -3.17 -12.37 -1.44
C THR A 162 -4.08 -12.91 -0.35
N LEU A 163 -5.15 -12.17 -0.04
CA LEU A 163 -6.11 -12.53 0.98
C LEU A 163 -7.55 -12.19 0.60
N ALA A 164 -8.48 -13.00 1.11
CA ALA A 164 -9.91 -12.76 1.00
C ALA A 164 -10.56 -13.09 2.35
N TYR A 165 -11.40 -12.17 2.83
CA TYR A 165 -12.05 -12.25 4.13
C TYR A 165 -13.37 -11.46 4.09
N ARG A 166 -14.27 -11.75 5.03
CA ARG A 166 -15.59 -11.12 5.12
C ARG A 166 -15.56 -9.78 5.84
N SER A 167 -14.87 -9.70 6.97
CA SER A 167 -14.73 -8.46 7.74
C SER A 167 -13.39 -8.35 8.43
N LEU A 168 -12.92 -7.11 8.61
CA LEU A 168 -11.73 -6.76 9.37
C LEU A 168 -12.13 -5.97 10.61
N GLU A 169 -11.64 -6.40 11.76
CA GLU A 169 -11.60 -5.60 12.98
C GLU A 169 -10.15 -5.23 13.27
N LEU A 170 -9.92 -4.01 13.74
CA LEU A 170 -8.59 -3.52 14.05
C LEU A 170 -8.52 -3.20 15.54
N ALA A 171 -7.37 -3.48 16.15
CA ALA A 171 -7.06 -3.11 17.51
C ALA A 171 -5.61 -2.66 17.62
N LEU A 172 -5.29 -1.94 18.70
CA LEU A 172 -3.93 -1.81 19.17
C LEU A 172 -3.45 -3.18 19.69
N ASP A 173 -2.15 -3.39 19.61
CA ASP A 173 -1.42 -4.49 20.28
C ASP A 173 -1.73 -4.62 21.78
N THR A 174 -2.13 -3.53 22.43
CA THR A 174 -2.59 -3.49 23.82
C THR A 174 -4.06 -3.91 24.02
N GLY A 175 -4.75 -4.31 22.96
CA GLY A 175 -6.11 -4.87 22.98
C GLY A 175 -7.25 -3.87 22.77
N GLN A 176 -6.96 -2.57 22.64
CA GLN A 176 -7.99 -1.56 22.41
C GLN A 176 -8.46 -1.57 20.95
N THR A 177 -9.75 -1.77 20.70
CA THR A 177 -10.33 -1.70 19.35
C THR A 177 -10.15 -0.32 18.74
N LEU A 178 -9.82 -0.29 17.44
CA LEU A 178 -9.50 0.92 16.70
C LEU A 178 -10.37 1.03 15.43
N PRO A 179 -11.06 2.17 15.20
CA PRO A 179 -11.69 2.41 13.91
C PRO A 179 -10.63 2.75 12.86
N ALA A 180 -10.85 2.36 11.60
CA ALA A 180 -9.91 2.64 10.50
C ALA A 180 -9.62 4.16 10.33
N ALA A 181 -10.59 5.02 10.67
CA ALA A 181 -10.42 6.47 10.66
C ALA A 181 -9.28 6.96 11.57
N SER A 182 -8.98 6.24 12.66
CA SER A 182 -7.88 6.60 13.56
C SER A 182 -6.51 6.33 12.92
N LEU A 183 -6.38 5.27 12.10
CA LEU A 183 -5.17 5.06 11.29
C LEU A 183 -4.97 6.20 10.28
N ALA A 184 -6.05 6.60 9.61
CA ALA A 184 -6.02 7.71 8.66
C ALA A 184 -5.54 9.01 9.31
N GLN A 185 -6.05 9.33 10.51
CA GLN A 185 -5.66 10.51 11.26
C GLN A 185 -4.19 10.44 11.70
N ALA A 186 -3.74 9.31 12.22
CA ALA A 186 -2.34 9.12 12.64
C ALA A 186 -1.37 9.24 11.45
N SER A 187 -1.73 8.64 10.31
CA SER A 187 -0.94 8.72 9.07
C SER A 187 -0.86 10.16 8.57
N SER A 188 -1.97 10.89 8.57
CA SER A 188 -2.00 12.32 8.21
C SER A 188 -1.11 13.17 9.12
N ASN A 189 -1.17 12.93 10.43
CA ASN A 189 -0.32 13.64 11.41
C ASN A 189 1.17 13.37 11.17
N TYR A 190 1.52 12.11 10.89
CA TYR A 190 2.89 11.72 10.56
C TYR A 190 3.42 12.46 9.33
N TRP A 191 2.70 12.40 8.20
CA TRP A 191 3.11 13.02 6.95
C TRP A 191 3.17 14.54 7.04
N LYS A 192 2.25 15.15 7.78
CA LYS A 192 2.30 16.59 8.08
C LYS A 192 3.57 16.95 8.85
N GLY A 193 3.85 16.24 9.95
CA GLY A 193 5.04 16.49 10.75
C GLY A 193 6.35 16.21 10.00
N TRP A 194 6.37 15.18 9.15
CA TRP A 194 7.50 14.91 8.26
C TRP A 194 7.72 16.04 7.26
N SER A 195 6.64 16.51 6.61
CA SER A 195 6.69 17.63 5.66
C SER A 195 7.15 18.93 6.31
N GLU A 196 6.77 19.21 7.55
CA GLU A 196 7.24 20.39 8.28
C GLU A 196 8.74 20.33 8.60
N ARG A 197 9.27 19.14 8.92
CA ARG A 197 10.71 18.93 9.20
C ARG A 197 11.59 18.93 7.95
N HIS A 198 11.08 18.44 6.83
CA HIS A 198 11.86 18.19 5.61
C HIS A 198 11.47 19.06 4.41
N GLY A 199 10.32 19.75 4.46
CA GLY A 199 9.83 20.65 3.42
C GLY A 199 10.23 22.12 3.58
N GLY A 200 11.03 22.43 4.61
CA GLY A 200 11.61 23.74 4.88
C GLY A 200 13.07 23.83 4.43
N SER A 201 13.33 23.85 3.13
CA SER A 201 14.56 24.39 2.55
C SER A 201 14.33 24.73 1.08
N ALA A 202 13.98 26.00 0.85
CA ALA A 202 14.30 26.79 -0.33
C ALA A 202 13.96 28.26 -0.02
#